data_AF-A0A2S2DVC3-F1
#
_entry.id   AF-A0A2S2DVC3-F1
#
_cell.length_a   1.000
_cell.length_b   1.000
_cell.length_c   1.000
_cell.angle_alpha   90.00
_cell.angle_beta   90.00
_cell.angle_gamma   90.00
#
_symmetry.space_group_name_H-M   'P 1'
#
loop_
_entity.id
_entity.type
_entity.pdbx_description
1 polymer ?
#
loop_
_entity_poly.entity_id
_entity_poly.type
_entity_poly.pdbx_seq_one_letter_code
_entity_poly.pdbx_strand_id
1 'polypeptide(L)'
;MVKIIRFFSFLLLVCLLVGLIYYVQQKEEMEEQSTIRLEEMDLVQRYQDSLNNPPKVIEQSNLSEFYTKFEDIEAKIETETNKIVFKVSKSNQAIFQKEFLHVSCKQILSSDLNGDMQPEFWILVTKGKSSLIYAFEYQKGNLKEVQFPVLKGRQNFGYAGNDSLHVDKSYIVRSFDFKNDPYSDLPEGMRACYYSFGTDRSFVLNKTLDLEHIQQ
;
A
#
# COMPACT_ATOMS: atom_id res chain seq x y z
N MET A 1 32.55 6.28 -54.26
CA MET A 1 33.20 6.27 -52.92
C MET A 1 32.26 6.66 -51.79
N VAL A 2 31.67 7.86 -51.77
CA VAL A 2 30.87 8.36 -50.62
C VAL A 2 29.68 7.45 -50.24
N LYS A 3 28.98 6.85 -51.21
CA LYS A 3 27.86 5.92 -50.94
C LYS A 3 28.29 4.62 -50.26
N ILE A 4 29.49 4.10 -50.59
CA ILE A 4 30.04 2.87 -50.01
C ILE A 4 30.48 3.13 -48.57
N ILE A 5 31.12 4.27 -48.31
CA ILE A 5 31.54 4.68 -46.96
C ILE A 5 30.32 4.83 -46.03
N ARG A 6 29.23 5.44 -46.51
CA ARG A 6 27.97 5.56 -45.74
C ARG A 6 27.34 4.20 -45.44
N PHE A 7 27.40 3.25 -46.38
CA PHE A 7 26.88 1.90 -46.17
C PHE A 7 27.66 1.14 -45.07
N PHE A 8 28.99 1.21 -45.10
CA PHE A 8 29.82 0.60 -44.05
C PHE A 8 29.65 1.29 -42.68
N SER A 9 29.50 2.61 -42.66
CA SER A 9 29.21 3.34 -41.41
C SER A 9 27.86 2.96 -40.82
N PHE A 10 26.85 2.71 -41.67
CA PHE A 10 25.54 2.25 -41.22
C PHE A 10 25.61 0.82 -40.66
N LEU A 11 26.33 -0.08 -41.34
CA LEU A 11 26.52 -1.46 -40.89
C LEU A 11 27.24 -1.52 -39.53
N LEU A 12 28.28 -0.70 -39.34
CA LEU A 12 28.98 -0.57 -38.06
C LEU A 12 28.03 -0.15 -36.92
N LEU A 13 27.16 0.84 -37.20
CA LEU A 13 26.22 1.37 -36.21
C LEU A 13 25.17 0.33 -35.81
N VAL A 14 24.68 -0.47 -36.78
CA VAL A 14 23.77 -1.59 -36.51
C VAL A 14 24.44 -2.67 -35.67
N CYS A 15 25.69 -3.03 -35.98
CA CYS A 15 26.44 -4.01 -35.17
C CYS A 15 26.67 -3.53 -33.73
N LEU A 16 26.98 -2.25 -33.52
CA LEU A 16 27.11 -1.67 -32.18
C LEU A 16 25.79 -1.70 -31.40
N LEU A 17 24.66 -1.40 -32.07
CA LEU A 17 23.35 -1.41 -31.45
C LEU A 17 22.94 -2.82 -31.00
N VAL A 18 23.18 -3.83 -31.84
CA VAL A 18 22.93 -5.24 -31.49
C VAL A 18 23.83 -5.69 -30.34
N GLY A 19 25.11 -5.27 -30.33
CA GLY A 19 26.03 -5.56 -29.22
C GLY A 19 25.58 -4.94 -27.89
N LEU A 20 25.05 -3.71 -27.91
CA LEU A 20 24.51 -3.05 -26.72
C LEU A 20 23.26 -3.76 -26.18
N ILE A 21 22.34 -4.16 -27.05
CA ILE A 21 21.14 -4.91 -26.64
C ILE A 21 21.53 -6.22 -25.97
N TYR A 22 22.47 -6.96 -26.56
CA TYR A 22 22.96 -8.22 -25.98
C TYR A 22 23.65 -8.01 -24.62
N TYR A 23 24.43 -6.94 -24.48
CA TYR A 23 25.09 -6.60 -23.22
C TYR A 23 24.09 -6.26 -22.09
N VAL A 24 23.03 -5.51 -22.40
CA VAL A 24 21.98 -5.16 -21.44
C VAL A 24 21.22 -6.40 -20.98
N GLN A 25 20.81 -7.26 -21.91
CA GLN A 25 20.11 -8.51 -21.57
C GLN A 25 20.94 -9.42 -20.67
N GLN A 26 22.25 -9.55 -20.94
CA GLN A 26 23.11 -10.39 -20.11
C GLN A 26 23.28 -9.81 -18.69
N LYS A 27 23.26 -8.47 -18.56
CA LYS A 27 23.36 -7.82 -17.26
C LYS A 27 22.07 -7.99 -16.45
N GLU A 28 20.91 -7.89 -17.09
CA GLU A 28 19.60 -8.15 -16.46
C GLU A 28 19.49 -9.60 -15.97
N GLU A 29 19.90 -10.59 -16.77
CA GLU A 29 19.92 -12.01 -16.36
C GLU A 29 20.88 -12.27 -15.18
N MET A 30 22.03 -11.57 -15.12
CA MET A 30 22.95 -11.65 -13.99
C MET A 30 22.42 -10.96 -12.73
N GLU A 31 21.72 -9.84 -12.84
CA GLU A 31 21.09 -9.14 -11.71
C GLU A 31 19.93 -9.97 -11.14
N GLU A 32 19.09 -10.62 -11.97
CA GLU A 32 18.02 -11.52 -11.52
C GLU A 32 18.58 -12.79 -10.83
N GLN A 33 19.62 -13.43 -11.35
CA GLN A 33 20.19 -14.64 -10.71
C GLN A 33 20.95 -14.35 -9.40
N SER A 34 21.53 -13.15 -9.25
CA SER A 34 22.29 -12.79 -8.04
C SER A 34 21.39 -12.26 -6.91
N THR A 35 20.30 -11.55 -7.23
CA THR A 35 19.32 -11.11 -6.23
C THR A 35 18.54 -12.26 -5.62
N ILE A 36 18.12 -13.25 -6.42
CA ILE A 36 17.34 -14.40 -5.93
C ILE A 36 18.13 -15.29 -4.94
N ARG A 37 19.47 -15.34 -5.00
CA ARG A 37 20.29 -16.18 -4.11
C ARG A 37 20.76 -15.50 -2.81
N LEU A 38 20.85 -14.17 -2.77
CA LEU A 38 21.38 -13.45 -1.60
C LEU A 38 20.31 -13.15 -0.54
N GLU A 39 19.05 -12.90 -0.94
CA GLU A 39 17.96 -12.67 0.01
C GLU A 39 17.51 -13.94 0.75
N GLU A 40 17.50 -15.10 0.10
CA GLU A 40 17.08 -16.36 0.74
C GLU A 40 18.11 -16.92 1.73
N MET A 41 19.42 -16.68 1.52
CA MET A 41 20.47 -17.15 2.43
C MET A 41 20.58 -16.30 3.72
N ASP A 42 20.35 -14.98 3.65
CA ASP A 42 20.47 -14.09 4.81
C ASP A 42 19.25 -14.20 5.76
N LEU A 43 18.08 -14.57 5.23
CA LEU A 43 16.88 -14.85 6.02
C LEU A 43 17.05 -16.06 6.93
N VAL A 44 17.59 -17.18 6.43
CA VAL A 44 17.74 -18.44 7.19
C VAL A 44 18.77 -18.28 8.32
N GLN A 45 19.84 -17.51 8.09
CA GLN A 45 20.92 -17.36 9.06
C GLN A 45 20.52 -16.44 10.25
N ARG A 46 19.64 -15.45 10.03
CA ARG A 46 19.09 -14.62 11.12
C ARG A 46 18.14 -15.38 12.06
N TYR A 47 17.41 -16.38 11.57
CA TYR A 47 16.52 -17.19 12.42
C TYR A 47 17.28 -18.21 13.28
N GLN A 48 18.43 -18.71 12.81
CA GLN A 48 19.21 -19.71 13.55
C GLN A 48 19.91 -19.14 14.79
N ASP A 49 20.30 -17.87 14.78
CA ASP A 49 21.08 -17.26 15.86
C ASP A 49 20.21 -16.74 17.03
N SER A 50 18.88 -16.69 16.86
CA SER A 50 17.94 -16.24 17.90
C SER A 50 17.45 -17.36 18.83
N LEU A 51 17.81 -18.62 18.58
CA LEU A 51 17.35 -19.78 19.36
C LEU A 51 18.18 -20.08 20.62
N ASN A 52 19.27 -19.35 20.87
CA ASN A 52 20.20 -19.64 21.98
C ASN A 52 20.23 -18.62 23.12
N ASN A 53 19.34 -17.63 23.14
CA ASN A 53 19.19 -16.76 24.31
C ASN A 53 17.90 -17.12 25.07
N PRO A 54 17.97 -17.50 26.37
CA PRO A 54 16.76 -17.58 27.18
C PRO A 54 16.12 -16.19 27.25
N PRO A 55 14.79 -16.08 27.11
CA PRO A 55 14.13 -14.79 27.02
C PRO A 55 14.29 -14.03 28.34
N LYS A 56 14.96 -12.88 28.26
CA LYS A 56 14.86 -11.83 29.27
C LYS A 56 13.41 -11.39 29.24
N VAL A 57 12.66 -11.61 30.32
CA VAL A 57 11.28 -11.13 30.49
C VAL A 57 11.34 -9.61 30.47
N ILE A 58 11.21 -9.04 29.28
CA ILE A 58 10.83 -7.65 29.08
C ILE A 58 9.32 -7.70 29.13
N GLU A 59 8.71 -6.99 30.07
CA GLU A 59 7.29 -6.66 30.03
C GLU A 59 7.05 -5.86 28.75
N GLN A 60 6.84 -6.55 27.62
CA GLN A 60 6.37 -5.97 26.38
C GLN A 60 4.95 -5.49 26.65
N SER A 61 4.82 -4.20 26.97
CA SER A 61 3.60 -3.49 26.67
C SER A 61 3.31 -3.72 25.20
N ASN A 62 2.32 -4.57 24.89
CA ASN A 62 1.87 -4.89 23.53
C ASN A 62 1.23 -3.65 22.90
N LEU A 63 2.04 -2.65 22.57
CA LEU A 63 1.66 -1.55 21.72
C LEU A 63 1.76 -2.07 20.29
N SER A 64 0.60 -2.25 19.65
CA SER A 64 0.52 -2.50 18.22
C SER A 64 0.97 -1.23 17.49
N GLU A 65 2.22 -1.21 17.06
CA GLU A 65 2.78 -0.13 16.24
C GLU A 65 2.37 -0.34 14.77
N PHE A 66 1.59 0.59 14.23
CA PHE A 66 1.29 0.62 12.81
C PHE A 66 2.18 1.67 12.16
N TYR A 67 2.88 1.29 11.09
CA TYR A 67 3.71 2.21 10.33
C TYR A 67 3.62 1.94 8.83
N THR A 68 3.84 2.98 8.04
CA THR A 68 4.03 2.90 6.60
C THR A 68 5.06 3.93 6.16
N LYS A 69 5.68 3.71 5.02
CA LYS A 69 6.74 4.55 4.49
C LYS A 69 6.57 4.72 2.99
N PHE A 70 6.71 5.95 2.54
CA PHE A 70 6.77 6.31 1.14
C PHE A 70 7.99 7.21 0.95
N GLU A 71 9.00 6.70 0.25
CA GLU A 71 10.30 7.37 0.08
C GLU A 71 10.92 7.85 1.42
N ASP A 72 11.09 9.17 1.60
CA ASP A 72 11.65 9.80 2.80
C ASP A 72 10.59 10.24 3.81
N ILE A 73 9.31 9.95 3.54
CA ILE A 73 8.18 10.25 4.41
C ILE A 73 7.75 8.97 5.14
N GLU A 74 7.77 9.05 6.46
CA GLU A 74 7.36 7.98 7.37
C GLU A 74 6.10 8.39 8.10
N ALA A 75 5.12 7.50 8.15
CA ALA A 75 3.86 7.71 8.85
C ALA A 75 3.66 6.59 9.88
N LYS A 76 3.34 6.97 11.12
CA LYS A 76 3.27 6.07 12.27
C LYS A 76 2.01 6.36 13.08
N ILE A 77 1.43 5.31 13.66
CA ILE A 77 0.32 5.42 14.59
C ILE A 77 0.75 4.84 15.93
N GLU A 78 0.75 5.71 16.92
CA GLU A 78 0.95 5.35 18.32
C GLU A 78 -0.43 5.12 18.94
N THR A 79 -0.61 3.94 19.55
CA THR A 79 -1.88 3.57 20.19
C THR A 79 -1.78 3.85 21.69
N GLU A 80 -2.72 4.63 22.22
CA GLU A 80 -2.88 4.85 23.66
C GLU A 80 -4.26 4.32 24.11
N THR A 81 -4.47 4.17 25.42
CA THR A 81 -5.67 3.49 25.99
C THR A 81 -7.01 3.96 25.41
N ASN A 82 -7.14 5.26 25.08
CA ASN A 82 -8.39 5.85 24.58
C ASN A 82 -8.22 6.68 23.31
N LYS A 83 -7.03 6.70 22.71
CA LYS A 83 -6.76 7.51 21.52
C LYS A 83 -5.68 6.85 20.67
N ILE A 84 -5.67 7.19 19.40
CA ILE A 84 -4.52 6.93 18.53
C ILE A 84 -3.93 8.27 18.09
N VAL A 85 -2.62 8.32 17.98
CA VAL A 85 -1.87 9.50 17.53
C VAL A 85 -1.22 9.17 16.20
N PHE A 86 -1.71 9.80 15.14
CA PHE A 86 -1.12 9.71 13.81
C PHE A 86 -0.04 10.77 13.66
N LYS A 87 1.20 10.33 13.39
CA LYS A 87 2.37 11.19 13.20
C LYS A 87 2.96 10.94 11.83
N VAL A 88 3.35 12.01 11.16
CA VAL A 88 4.10 11.93 9.90
C VAL A 88 5.38 12.72 10.04
N SER A 89 6.48 12.10 9.63
CA SER A 89 7.81 12.69 9.62
C SER A 89 8.42 12.60 8.24
N LYS A 90 9.07 13.67 7.80
CA LYS A 90 9.87 13.70 6.57
C LYS A 90 11.33 13.86 6.95
N SER A 91 12.20 12.97 6.47
CA SER A 91 13.64 13.03 6.77
C SER A 91 13.93 13.17 8.29
N ASN A 92 13.24 12.39 9.12
CA ASN A 92 13.27 12.41 10.60
C ASN A 92 12.77 13.69 11.28
N GLN A 93 12.16 14.63 10.54
CA GLN A 93 11.51 15.80 11.11
C GLN A 93 10.00 15.59 11.13
N ALA A 94 9.36 15.72 12.30
CA ALA A 94 7.91 15.64 12.41
C ALA A 94 7.25 16.82 11.68
N ILE A 95 6.40 16.53 10.69
CA ILE A 95 5.70 17.53 9.87
C ILE A 95 4.22 17.62 10.22
N PHE A 96 3.64 16.57 10.78
CA PHE A 96 2.22 16.50 11.08
C PHE A 96 1.94 15.59 12.27
N GLN A 97 0.95 15.97 13.07
CA GLN A 97 0.42 15.14 14.14
C GLN A 97 -1.08 15.39 14.27
N LYS A 98 -1.88 14.33 14.38
CA LYS A 98 -3.32 14.40 14.66
C LYS A 98 -3.74 13.28 15.61
N GLU A 99 -4.57 13.62 16.56
CA GLU A 99 -5.11 12.66 17.53
C GLU A 99 -6.54 12.28 17.16
N PHE A 100 -6.88 11.01 17.35
CA PHE A 100 -8.24 10.50 17.20
C PHE A 100 -8.69 9.80 18.48
N LEU A 101 -9.79 10.29 19.06
CA LEU A 101 -10.33 9.78 20.33
C LEU A 101 -11.30 8.61 20.09
N HIS A 102 -11.29 7.65 21.00
CA HIS A 102 -12.22 6.52 21.04
C HIS A 102 -12.26 5.68 19.76
N VAL A 103 -11.09 5.52 19.12
CA VAL A 103 -10.92 4.66 17.94
C VAL A 103 -9.72 3.74 18.15
N SER A 104 -9.72 2.59 17.48
CA SER A 104 -8.59 1.67 17.42
C SER A 104 -8.12 1.53 15.98
N CYS A 105 -6.82 1.62 15.74
CA CYS A 105 -6.25 1.43 14.41
C CYS A 105 -6.25 -0.05 14.02
N LYS A 106 -6.64 -0.34 12.78
CA LYS A 106 -6.55 -1.68 12.18
C LYS A 106 -5.45 -1.76 11.13
N GLN A 107 -5.27 -0.69 10.37
CA GLN A 107 -4.36 -0.68 9.23
C GLN A 107 -3.94 0.74 8.88
N ILE A 108 -2.70 0.89 8.42
CA ILE A 108 -2.20 2.09 7.75
C ILE A 108 -1.57 1.69 6.42
N LEU A 109 -1.81 2.49 5.38
CA LEU A 109 -1.23 2.33 4.05
C LEU A 109 -0.72 3.67 3.56
N SER A 110 0.29 3.63 2.68
CA SER A 110 0.70 4.77 1.87
C SER A 110 0.75 4.38 0.40
N SER A 111 0.45 5.33 -0.49
CA SER A 111 0.45 5.14 -1.94
C SER A 111 0.54 6.49 -2.66
N ASP A 112 0.70 6.46 -3.98
CA ASP A 112 0.45 7.60 -4.89
C ASP A 112 -0.59 7.12 -5.90
N LEU A 113 -1.87 7.41 -5.64
CA LEU A 113 -2.99 6.97 -6.48
C LEU A 113 -3.36 7.97 -7.56
N ASN A 114 -3.13 9.26 -7.31
CA ASN A 114 -3.45 10.31 -8.28
C ASN A 114 -2.30 10.58 -9.27
N GLY A 115 -1.12 9.98 -9.05
CA GLY A 115 0.06 10.06 -9.92
C GLY A 115 0.79 11.39 -9.83
N ASP A 116 0.63 12.14 -8.74
CA ASP A 116 1.24 13.46 -8.54
C ASP A 116 2.61 13.41 -7.84
N MET A 117 3.13 12.21 -7.61
CA MET A 117 4.39 11.93 -6.90
C MET A 117 4.38 12.35 -5.42
N GLN A 118 3.21 12.59 -4.84
CA GLN A 118 3.07 12.84 -3.41
C GLN A 118 2.28 11.71 -2.76
N PRO A 119 2.67 11.27 -1.56
CA PRO A 119 1.96 10.18 -0.92
C PRO A 119 0.62 10.62 -0.38
N GLU A 120 -0.36 9.73 -0.54
CA GLU A 120 -1.52 9.66 0.31
C GLU A 120 -1.35 8.61 1.40
N PHE A 121 -2.04 8.83 2.52
CA PHE A 121 -2.06 7.95 3.67
C PHE A 121 -3.50 7.55 3.98
N TRP A 122 -3.72 6.25 4.10
CA TRP A 122 -5.03 5.66 4.39
C TRP A 122 -4.99 4.97 5.73
N ILE A 123 -5.85 5.39 6.65
CA ILE A 123 -5.89 4.86 8.00
C ILE A 123 -7.25 4.22 8.23
N LEU A 124 -7.28 2.90 8.33
CA LEU A 124 -8.46 2.15 8.72
C LEU A 124 -8.53 2.07 10.24
N VAL A 125 -9.62 2.59 10.80
CA VAL A 125 -9.90 2.53 12.23
C VAL A 125 -11.24 1.86 12.52
N THR A 126 -11.37 1.35 13.73
CA THR A 126 -12.64 0.87 14.28
C THR A 126 -13.12 1.83 15.36
N LYS A 127 -14.39 2.22 15.28
CA LYS A 127 -15.10 3.01 16.29
C LYS A 127 -16.33 2.23 16.73
N GLY A 128 -16.22 1.54 17.87
CA GLY A 128 -17.26 0.60 18.31
C GLY A 128 -17.40 -0.57 17.33
N LYS A 129 -18.56 -0.70 16.68
CA LYS A 129 -18.83 -1.74 15.67
C LYS A 129 -18.63 -1.26 14.23
N SER A 130 -18.35 0.03 14.02
CA SER A 130 -18.21 0.61 12.68
C SER A 130 -16.75 0.80 12.31
N SER A 131 -16.44 0.58 11.04
CA SER A 131 -15.13 0.91 10.47
C SER A 131 -15.17 2.28 9.81
N LEU A 132 -14.12 3.09 10.04
CA LEU A 132 -13.93 4.41 9.45
C LEU A 132 -12.56 4.47 8.75
N ILE A 133 -12.47 5.26 7.69
CA ILE A 133 -11.22 5.47 6.96
C ILE A 133 -10.90 6.95 7.02
N TYR A 134 -9.75 7.28 7.61
CA TYR A 134 -9.17 8.62 7.50
C TYR A 134 -8.17 8.62 6.34
N ALA A 135 -8.30 9.64 5.49
CA ALA A 135 -7.44 9.82 4.35
C ALA A 135 -6.69 11.14 4.47
N PHE A 136 -5.41 11.13 4.14
CA PHE A 136 -4.59 12.34 4.10
C PHE A 136 -3.74 12.35 2.85
N GLU A 137 -3.57 13.51 2.25
CA GLU A 137 -2.65 13.73 1.12
C GLU A 137 -1.54 14.66 1.58
N TYR A 138 -0.30 14.33 1.25
CA TYR A 138 0.81 15.23 1.47
C TYR A 138 0.84 16.30 0.37
N GLN A 139 0.79 17.57 0.76
CA GLN A 139 0.83 18.69 -0.16
C GLN A 139 1.64 19.86 0.40
N LYS A 140 2.66 20.30 -0.34
CA LYS A 140 3.46 21.51 -0.01
C LYS A 140 4.03 21.50 1.42
N GLY A 141 4.55 20.36 1.87
CA GLY A 141 5.20 20.26 3.19
C GLY A 141 4.27 19.97 4.36
N ASN A 142 2.98 19.72 4.12
CA ASN A 142 2.01 19.43 5.16
C ASN A 142 0.99 18.39 4.68
N LEU A 143 0.22 17.81 5.60
CA LEU A 143 -0.88 16.90 5.25
C LEU A 143 -2.21 17.64 5.21
N LYS A 144 -3.02 17.31 4.20
CA LYS A 144 -4.40 17.75 4.06
C LYS A 144 -5.31 16.54 4.21
N GLU A 145 -6.33 16.70 5.06
CA GLU A 145 -7.35 15.67 5.21
C GLU A 145 -8.22 15.62 3.96
N VAL A 146 -8.49 14.41 3.50
CA VAL A 146 -9.35 14.11 2.37
C VAL A 146 -10.55 13.32 2.89
N GLN A 147 -11.74 13.65 2.40
CA GLN A 147 -12.96 12.97 2.84
C GLN A 147 -13.12 11.65 2.08
N PHE A 148 -12.81 10.54 2.75
CA PHE A 148 -13.04 9.21 2.17
C PHE A 148 -14.54 8.92 2.04
N PRO A 149 -15.02 8.32 0.92
CA PRO A 149 -16.44 8.09 0.72
C PRO A 149 -17.05 7.17 1.79
N VAL A 150 -18.17 7.61 2.35
CA VAL A 150 -19.03 6.74 3.16
C VAL A 150 -19.75 5.73 2.26
N LEU A 151 -20.01 4.53 2.78
CA LEU A 151 -20.77 3.52 2.05
C LEU A 151 -22.19 4.04 1.78
N LYS A 152 -22.64 3.98 0.53
CA LYS A 152 -23.98 4.43 0.11
C LYS A 152 -24.68 3.38 -0.76
N GLY A 153 -26.01 3.39 -0.71
CA GLY A 153 -26.85 2.53 -1.56
C GLY A 153 -26.45 1.06 -1.47
N ARG A 154 -26.21 0.43 -2.62
CA ARG A 154 -25.78 -0.99 -2.72
C ARG A 154 -24.57 -1.31 -1.86
N GLN A 155 -23.61 -0.41 -1.71
CA GLN A 155 -22.43 -0.67 -0.88
C GLN A 155 -22.77 -0.91 0.60
N ASN A 156 -23.84 -0.30 1.10
CA ASN A 156 -24.21 -0.35 2.50
C ASN A 156 -25.27 -1.45 2.79
N PHE A 157 -25.97 -1.95 1.77
CA PHE A 157 -26.92 -3.04 1.96
C PHE A 157 -26.19 -4.32 2.36
N GLY A 158 -26.70 -4.96 3.40
CA GLY A 158 -26.09 -6.15 3.97
C GLY A 158 -24.73 -5.97 4.63
N TYR A 159 -24.21 -4.74 4.81
CA TYR A 159 -22.90 -4.50 5.42
C TYR A 159 -22.78 -5.17 6.80
N ALA A 160 -21.74 -6.00 6.97
CA ALA A 160 -21.51 -6.81 8.17
C ALA A 160 -20.16 -6.53 8.86
N GLY A 161 -19.37 -5.58 8.37
CA GLY A 161 -18.10 -5.17 8.97
C GLY A 161 -16.89 -5.96 8.46
N ASN A 162 -15.91 -6.22 9.33
CA ASN A 162 -14.64 -6.87 8.98
C ASN A 162 -13.89 -6.18 7.83
N ASP A 163 -13.92 -4.85 7.83
CA ASP A 163 -13.29 -4.07 6.78
C ASP A 163 -11.78 -4.29 6.72
N SER A 164 -11.27 -4.27 5.50
CA SER A 164 -9.86 -4.19 5.17
C SER A 164 -9.65 -3.19 4.04
N LEU A 165 -8.41 -2.68 3.93
CA LEU A 165 -7.99 -1.82 2.83
C LEU A 165 -6.82 -2.46 2.10
N HIS A 166 -6.73 -2.27 0.79
CA HIS A 166 -5.51 -2.56 0.03
C HIS A 166 -5.47 -1.70 -1.24
N VAL A 167 -4.28 -1.58 -1.81
CA VAL A 167 -4.09 -0.94 -3.10
C VAL A 167 -4.06 -2.02 -4.18
N ASP A 168 -4.90 -1.88 -5.20
CA ASP A 168 -4.89 -2.72 -6.40
C ASP A 168 -4.71 -1.82 -7.62
N LYS A 169 -3.53 -1.87 -8.23
CA LYS A 169 -3.12 -0.99 -9.34
C LYS A 169 -3.32 0.49 -8.97
N SER A 170 -4.26 1.16 -9.61
CA SER A 170 -4.60 2.57 -9.42
C SER A 170 -5.85 2.77 -8.51
N TYR A 171 -6.20 1.78 -7.70
CA TYR A 171 -7.39 1.81 -6.87
C TYR A 171 -7.04 1.59 -5.40
N ILE A 172 -7.68 2.38 -4.53
CA ILE A 172 -7.84 2.01 -3.13
C ILE A 172 -9.10 1.14 -3.03
N VAL A 173 -8.93 -0.07 -2.52
CA VAL A 173 -10.00 -1.06 -2.43
C VAL A 173 -10.38 -1.23 -0.97
N ARG A 174 -11.64 -0.94 -0.66
CA ARG A 174 -12.25 -1.26 0.64
C ARG A 174 -13.03 -2.55 0.49
N SER A 175 -12.61 -3.57 1.21
CA SER A 175 -13.30 -4.86 1.28
C SER A 175 -13.96 -5.02 2.65
N PHE A 176 -15.13 -5.66 2.71
CA PHE A 176 -15.86 -5.93 3.94
C PHE A 176 -16.82 -7.10 3.76
N ASP A 177 -17.23 -7.73 4.85
CA ASP A 177 -18.23 -8.78 4.82
C ASP A 177 -19.62 -8.19 4.56
N PHE A 178 -20.45 -8.92 3.80
CA PHE A 178 -21.87 -8.63 3.66
C PHE A 178 -22.74 -9.87 3.87
N LYS A 179 -23.97 -9.67 4.34
CA LYS A 179 -24.98 -10.72 4.58
C LYS A 179 -26.37 -10.20 4.27
N ASN A 180 -27.22 -11.06 3.70
CA ASN A 180 -28.63 -10.80 3.42
C ASN A 180 -28.87 -9.51 2.60
N ASP A 181 -28.02 -9.21 1.63
CA ASP A 181 -28.25 -8.10 0.71
C ASP A 181 -29.29 -8.52 -0.36
N PRO A 182 -30.47 -7.87 -0.43
CA PRO A 182 -31.50 -8.21 -1.41
C PRO A 182 -31.11 -7.96 -2.87
N TYR A 183 -30.00 -7.26 -3.12
CA TYR A 183 -29.50 -6.94 -4.46
C TYR A 183 -28.24 -7.73 -4.84
N SER A 184 -27.81 -8.67 -3.99
CA SER A 184 -26.71 -9.58 -4.26
C SER A 184 -27.24 -10.93 -4.74
N ASP A 185 -26.55 -11.55 -5.69
CA ASP A 185 -26.82 -12.93 -6.11
C ASP A 185 -26.35 -13.94 -5.05
N LEU A 186 -25.41 -13.53 -4.19
CA LEU A 186 -24.91 -14.31 -3.06
C LEU A 186 -25.65 -13.93 -1.77
N PRO A 187 -26.04 -14.90 -0.91
CA PRO A 187 -26.69 -14.62 0.37
C PRO A 187 -25.75 -13.96 1.38
N GLU A 188 -24.45 -14.29 1.32
CA GLU A 188 -23.38 -13.68 2.09
C GLU A 188 -22.05 -13.82 1.34
N GLY A 189 -21.07 -13.01 1.72
CA GLY A 189 -19.76 -13.02 1.09
C GLY A 189 -18.90 -11.83 1.50
N MET A 190 -17.89 -11.54 0.70
CA MET A 190 -17.07 -10.33 0.79
C MET A 190 -17.40 -9.38 -0.35
N ARG A 191 -17.59 -8.11 -0.02
CA ARG A 191 -17.83 -7.03 -0.98
C ARG A 191 -16.60 -6.15 -1.07
N ALA A 192 -16.09 -5.97 -2.29
CA ALA A 192 -14.96 -5.11 -2.60
C ALA A 192 -15.42 -3.87 -3.37
N CYS A 193 -15.18 -2.69 -2.82
CA CYS A 193 -15.45 -1.40 -3.47
C CYS A 193 -14.13 -0.75 -3.92
N TYR A 194 -14.02 -0.49 -5.21
CA TYR A 194 -12.82 0.05 -5.85
C TYR A 194 -13.00 1.54 -6.10
N TYR A 195 -12.15 2.34 -5.47
CA TYR A 195 -12.17 3.79 -5.62
C TYR A 195 -10.92 4.26 -6.35
N SER A 196 -11.10 5.07 -7.39
CA SER A 196 -10.02 5.89 -7.94
C SER A 196 -9.95 7.21 -7.17
N PHE A 197 -8.75 7.77 -7.09
CA PHE A 197 -8.48 9.04 -6.43
C PHE A 197 -7.95 10.04 -7.46
N GLY A 198 -8.67 11.14 -7.66
CA GLY A 198 -8.33 12.15 -8.65
C GLY A 198 -7.34 13.19 -8.12
N THR A 199 -6.66 13.89 -9.04
CA THR A 199 -5.80 15.04 -8.71
C THR A 199 -6.55 16.23 -8.12
N ASP A 200 -7.88 16.25 -8.25
CA ASP A 200 -8.77 17.20 -7.59
C ASP A 200 -9.11 16.80 -6.14
N ARG A 201 -8.58 15.66 -5.68
CA ARG A 201 -8.80 15.02 -4.38
C ARG A 201 -10.23 14.51 -4.20
N SER A 202 -10.90 14.22 -5.30
CA SER A 202 -12.19 13.53 -5.30
C SER A 202 -12.01 12.03 -5.45
N PHE A 203 -12.99 11.28 -4.95
CA PHE A 203 -13.05 9.84 -5.15
C PHE A 203 -14.17 9.49 -6.12
N VAL A 204 -13.88 8.55 -7.01
CA VAL A 204 -14.88 7.94 -7.88
C VAL A 204 -14.95 6.46 -7.57
N LEU A 205 -16.15 5.95 -7.29
CA LEU A 205 -16.39 4.51 -7.21
C LEU A 205 -16.42 3.95 -8.63
N ASN A 206 -15.45 3.10 -8.97
CA ASN A 206 -15.35 2.52 -10.31
C ASN A 206 -16.10 1.19 -10.43
N LYS A 207 -16.04 0.36 -9.39
CA LYS A 207 -16.75 -0.93 -9.36
C LYS A 207 -17.00 -1.40 -7.93
N THR A 208 -18.04 -2.22 -7.79
CA THR A 208 -18.35 -2.99 -6.59
C THR A 208 -18.48 -4.44 -7.00
N LEU A 209 -17.75 -5.33 -6.35
CA LEU A 209 -17.73 -6.77 -6.62
C LEU A 209 -18.16 -7.53 -5.38
N ASP A 210 -19.07 -8.48 -5.56
CA ASP A 210 -19.49 -9.43 -4.54
C ASP A 210 -18.77 -10.75 -4.82
N LEU A 211 -18.09 -11.28 -3.80
CA LEU A 211 -17.23 -12.45 -3.88
C LEU A 211 -17.61 -13.44 -2.79
N GLU A 212 -17.52 -14.73 -3.07
CA GLU A 212 -17.63 -15.76 -2.05
C GLU A 212 -16.45 -15.67 -1.07
N HIS A 213 -16.66 -16.08 0.19
CA HIS A 213 -15.54 -16.26 1.11
C HIS A 213 -14.65 -17.38 0.58
N ILE A 214 -13.42 -17.03 0.20
CA ILE A 214 -12.42 -18.05 -0.10
C ILE A 214 -12.11 -18.75 1.21
N GLN A 215 -12.60 -19.99 1.37
CA GLN A 215 -12.15 -20.86 2.45
C GLN A 215 -10.66 -21.10 2.25
N GLN A 216 -9.84 -20.50 3.12
CA GLN A 216 -8.41 -20.83 3.26
C GLN A 216 -8.25 -22.07 4.13
#